data_AF-A0AAN8ITD2-F1
#
_entry.id   AF-A0AAN8ITD2-F1
#
_cell.length_a   1.000
_cell.length_b   1.000
_cell.length_c   1.000
_cell.angle_alpha   90.00
_cell.angle_beta   90.00
_cell.angle_gamma   90.00
#
_symmetry.space_group_name_H-M   'P 1'
#
loop_
_entity.id
_entity.type
_entity.pdbx_description
1 polymer ?
#
loop_
_entity_poly.entity_id
_entity_poly.type
_entity_poly.pdbx_seq_one_letter_code
_entity_poly.pdbx_strand_id
1 'polypeptide(L)'
;MEVLIQGTISALGYLEDGVYYQEPDCYETIRDLIRFLRTDNNVLLARKLCGEHNIIENDLIPIIKSENLKDNMFDIVLRLLANLTQPAIVSMQGKQPEDRDEWQTYWILEENLRRAKLAFADVKFFTVLKEKLEKYFVDTAWDDRLEEERLVMERIVVLLRYIFSISPTE
;
A
#
# COMPACT_ATOMS: atom_id res chain seq x y z
N MET A 1 -6.17 -1.19 -21.04
CA MET A 1 -5.41 -1.38 -19.79
C MET A 1 -5.97 -0.50 -18.69
N GLU A 2 -6.09 0.81 -18.90
CA GLU A 2 -6.69 1.76 -17.94
C GLU A 2 -8.07 1.32 -17.40
N VAL A 3 -9.05 1.04 -18.28
CA VAL A 3 -10.39 0.58 -17.89
C VAL A 3 -10.35 -0.69 -17.01
N LEU A 4 -9.41 -1.59 -17.30
CA LEU A 4 -9.25 -2.82 -16.51
C LEU A 4 -8.75 -2.48 -15.10
N ILE A 5 -7.72 -1.63 -14.98
CA ILE A 5 -7.16 -1.21 -13.69
C ILE A 5 -8.21 -0.47 -12.86
N GLN A 6 -8.94 0.47 -13.46
CA GLN A 6 -10.01 1.20 -12.77
C GLN A 6 -11.13 0.25 -12.31
N GLY A 7 -11.54 -0.70 -13.15
CA GLY A 7 -12.51 -1.72 -12.77
C GLY A 7 -12.02 -2.59 -11.60
N THR A 8 -10.73 -2.94 -11.58
CA THR A 8 -10.11 -3.65 -10.46
C THR A 8 -10.09 -2.79 -9.19
N ILE A 9 -9.76 -1.49 -9.28
CA ILE A 9 -9.82 -0.58 -8.12
C ILE A 9 -11.23 -0.52 -7.54
N SER A 10 -12.26 -0.35 -8.40
CA SER A 10 -13.65 -0.29 -7.96
C SER A 10 -14.18 -1.60 -7.36
N ALA A 11 -13.50 -2.73 -7.61
CA ALA A 11 -13.86 -4.05 -7.08
C ALA A 11 -13.15 -4.39 -5.75
N LEU A 12 -12.55 -3.40 -5.06
CA LEU A 12 -11.95 -3.60 -3.74
C LEU A 12 -13.02 -3.65 -2.63
N GLY A 13 -14.03 -2.77 -2.71
CA GLY A 13 -15.02 -2.60 -1.66
C GLY A 13 -15.61 -1.20 -1.64
N TYR A 14 -16.32 -0.89 -0.55
CA TYR A 14 -16.93 0.41 -0.32
C TYR A 14 -17.04 0.72 1.17
N LEU A 15 -17.12 2.01 1.49
CA LEU A 15 -17.37 2.50 2.85
C LEU A 15 -18.85 2.89 2.98
N GLU A 16 -19.56 2.28 3.92
CA GLU A 16 -20.95 2.62 4.24
C GLU A 16 -21.09 2.72 5.77
N ASP A 17 -21.64 3.84 6.24
CA ASP A 17 -21.86 4.13 7.67
C ASP A 17 -20.61 3.96 8.56
N GLY A 18 -19.42 4.29 8.01
CA GLY A 18 -18.14 4.19 8.71
C GLY A 18 -17.58 2.76 8.79
N VAL A 19 -18.23 1.79 8.16
CA VAL A 19 -17.77 0.40 8.05
C VAL A 19 -17.36 0.14 6.61
N TYR A 20 -16.16 -0.42 6.43
CA TYR A 20 -15.67 -0.79 5.11
C TYR A 20 -16.06 -2.23 4.79
N TYR A 21 -16.76 -2.41 3.67
CA TYR A 21 -17.22 -3.68 3.15
C TYR A 21 -16.34 -4.11 1.98
N GLN A 22 -15.59 -5.19 2.17
CA GLN A 22 -14.79 -5.81 1.12
C GLN A 22 -15.71 -6.54 0.13
N GLU A 23 -15.45 -6.42 -1.16
CA GLU A 23 -16.08 -7.28 -2.16
C GLU A 23 -15.65 -8.76 -1.97
N PRO A 24 -16.46 -9.75 -2.40
CA PRO A 24 -16.16 -11.17 -2.20
C PRO A 24 -14.77 -11.62 -2.66
N ASP A 25 -14.28 -11.04 -3.77
CA ASP A 25 -12.99 -11.37 -4.39
C ASP A 25 -11.88 -10.36 -4.05
N CYS A 26 -12.03 -9.54 -3.00
CA CYS A 26 -11.10 -8.47 -2.65
C CYS A 26 -9.62 -8.93 -2.55
N TYR A 27 -9.37 -10.13 -2.01
CA TYR A 27 -8.01 -10.70 -1.96
C TYR A 27 -7.41 -10.88 -3.36
N GLU A 28 -8.21 -11.38 -4.29
CA GLU A 28 -7.81 -11.59 -5.68
C GLU A 28 -7.65 -10.26 -6.42
N THR A 29 -8.54 -9.30 -6.17
CA THR A 29 -8.45 -7.93 -6.66
C THR A 29 -7.13 -7.26 -6.26
N ILE A 30 -6.73 -7.36 -4.99
CA ILE A 30 -5.42 -6.82 -4.52
C ILE A 30 -4.26 -7.54 -5.21
N ARG A 31 -4.37 -8.86 -5.40
CA ARG A 31 -3.37 -9.66 -6.10
C ARG A 31 -3.17 -9.18 -7.54
N ASP A 32 -4.26 -8.82 -8.22
CA ASP A 32 -4.23 -8.25 -9.57
C ASP A 32 -3.61 -6.85 -9.60
N LEU A 33 -3.93 -5.97 -8.66
CA LEU A 33 -3.27 -4.66 -8.54
C LEU A 33 -1.75 -4.80 -8.36
N ILE A 34 -1.29 -5.73 -7.51
CA ILE A 34 0.14 -6.02 -7.33
C ILE A 34 0.75 -6.52 -8.65
N ARG A 35 0.04 -7.34 -9.44
CA ARG A 35 0.51 -7.80 -10.75
C ARG A 35 0.64 -6.64 -11.72
N PHE A 36 -0.35 -5.74 -11.79
CA PHE A 36 -0.30 -4.56 -12.64
C PHE A 36 0.89 -3.67 -12.29
N LEU A 37 1.15 -3.42 -11.00
CA LEU A 37 2.29 -2.63 -10.53
C LEU A 37 3.64 -3.30 -10.85
N ARG A 38 3.71 -4.63 -10.85
CA ARG A 38 4.95 -5.37 -11.17
C ARG A 38 5.28 -5.30 -12.66
N THR A 39 4.27 -5.25 -13.52
CA THR A 39 4.44 -5.15 -14.98
C THR A 39 4.25 -3.73 -15.50
N ASP A 40 4.21 -2.74 -14.59
CA ASP A 40 4.03 -1.34 -14.96
C ASP A 40 5.26 -0.89 -15.77
N ASN A 41 5.01 -0.28 -16.92
CA ASN A 41 6.07 0.19 -17.81
C ASN A 41 6.55 1.57 -17.35
N ASN A 42 7.39 2.23 -18.16
CA ASN A 42 7.90 3.58 -17.90
C ASN A 42 6.80 4.65 -17.71
N VAL A 43 5.57 4.41 -18.18
CA VAL A 43 4.43 5.34 -18.00
C VAL A 43 3.86 5.28 -16.59
N LEU A 44 4.11 4.19 -15.84
CA LEU A 44 3.64 3.96 -14.48
C LEU A 44 2.11 4.14 -14.32
N LEU A 45 1.35 3.64 -15.30
CA LEU A 45 -0.09 3.85 -15.40
C LEU A 45 -0.84 3.25 -14.20
N ALA A 46 -0.51 2.02 -13.81
CA ALA A 46 -1.19 1.37 -12.70
C ALA A 46 -0.95 2.11 -11.39
N ARG A 47 0.30 2.54 -11.16
CA ARG A 47 0.65 3.34 -9.98
C ARG A 47 -0.07 4.69 -9.95
N LYS A 48 -0.13 5.40 -11.09
CA LYS A 48 -0.85 6.68 -11.20
C LYS A 48 -2.33 6.51 -10.87
N LEU A 49 -3.00 5.55 -11.48
CA LEU A 49 -4.42 5.29 -11.23
C LEU A 49 -4.69 4.93 -9.77
N CYS A 50 -3.90 4.03 -9.17
CA CYS A 50 -4.04 3.71 -7.74
C CYS A 50 -3.90 4.95 -6.85
N GLY A 51 -2.93 5.82 -7.18
CA GLY A 51 -2.69 7.06 -6.46
C GLY A 51 -3.81 8.10 -6.66
N GLU A 52 -4.30 8.27 -7.89
CA GLU A 52 -5.38 9.19 -8.27
C GLU A 52 -6.71 8.84 -7.58
N HIS A 53 -7.02 7.54 -7.48
CA HIS A 53 -8.16 7.02 -6.72
C HIS A 53 -7.90 6.99 -5.20
N ASN A 54 -6.70 7.33 -4.75
CA ASN A 54 -6.28 7.34 -3.34
C ASN A 54 -6.66 6.06 -2.58
N ILE A 55 -6.42 4.90 -3.19
CA ILE A 55 -6.86 3.61 -2.64
C ILE A 55 -6.20 3.28 -1.29
N ILE A 56 -5.08 3.95 -0.96
CA ILE A 56 -4.45 3.85 0.37
C ILE A 56 -5.44 4.30 1.45
N GLU A 57 -6.04 5.48 1.28
CA GLU A 57 -6.99 6.07 2.22
C GLU A 57 -8.36 5.40 2.14
N ASN A 58 -8.85 5.20 0.91
CA ASN A 58 -10.23 4.79 0.66
C ASN A 58 -10.49 3.31 0.90
N ASP A 59 -9.45 2.46 0.74
CA ASP A 59 -9.62 1.00 0.76
C ASP A 59 -8.63 0.31 1.70
N LEU A 60 -7.32 0.50 1.48
CA LEU A 60 -6.30 -0.33 2.12
C LEU A 60 -6.18 -0.09 3.62
N ILE A 61 -6.18 1.17 4.06
CA ILE A 61 -6.16 1.51 5.50
C ILE A 61 -7.45 1.05 6.20
N PRO A 62 -8.66 1.27 5.64
CA PRO A 62 -9.89 0.68 6.16
C PRO A 62 -9.83 -0.85 6.29
N ILE A 63 -9.31 -1.56 5.29
CA ILE A 63 -9.13 -3.02 5.34
C ILE A 63 -8.20 -3.42 6.50
N ILE A 64 -7.03 -2.78 6.64
CA ILE A 64 -6.08 -3.07 7.74
C ILE A 64 -6.72 -2.87 9.13
N LYS A 65 -7.64 -1.92 9.26
CA LYS A 65 -8.30 -1.59 10.52
C LYS A 65 -9.54 -2.43 10.81
N SER A 66 -9.92 -3.37 9.93
CA SER A 66 -11.11 -4.19 10.14
C SER A 66 -10.96 -5.14 11.34
N GLU A 67 -12.01 -5.33 12.13
CA GLU A 67 -11.96 -6.11 13.37
C GLU A 67 -11.67 -7.60 13.16
N ASN A 68 -12.01 -8.13 11.99
CA ASN A 68 -11.86 -9.55 11.64
C ASN A 68 -10.82 -9.75 10.52
N LEU A 69 -9.79 -8.90 10.48
CA LEU A 69 -8.75 -9.00 9.47
C LEU A 69 -7.99 -10.33 9.58
N LYS A 70 -8.08 -11.14 8.53
CA LYS A 70 -7.34 -12.40 8.41
C LYS A 70 -5.86 -12.14 8.08
N ASP A 71 -4.97 -12.98 8.56
CA ASP A 71 -3.51 -12.84 8.37
C ASP A 71 -3.10 -12.79 6.88
N ASN A 72 -3.74 -13.60 6.03
CA ASN A 72 -3.47 -13.58 4.59
C ASN A 72 -3.92 -12.26 3.93
N MET A 73 -5.04 -11.69 4.38
CA MET A 73 -5.52 -10.40 3.91
C MET A 73 -4.59 -9.28 4.39
N PHE A 74 -4.16 -9.33 5.66
CA PHE A 74 -3.15 -8.40 6.17
C PHE A 74 -1.87 -8.42 5.32
N ASP A 75 -1.31 -9.61 5.06
CA ASP A 75 -0.07 -9.74 4.28
C ASP A 75 -0.21 -9.14 2.87
N ILE A 76 -1.29 -9.46 2.16
CA ILE A 76 -1.46 -8.97 0.78
C ILE A 76 -1.72 -7.46 0.72
N VAL A 77 -2.48 -6.91 1.67
CA VAL A 77 -2.71 -5.46 1.78
C VAL A 77 -1.41 -4.75 2.16
N LEU A 78 -0.64 -5.30 3.09
CA LEU A 78 0.68 -4.77 3.47
C LEU A 78 1.64 -4.74 2.27
N ARG A 79 1.60 -5.77 1.40
CA ARG A 79 2.37 -5.81 0.15
C ARG A 79 1.99 -4.68 -0.80
N LEU A 80 0.69 -4.44 -0.97
CA LEU A 80 0.21 -3.37 -1.83
C LEU A 80 0.55 -1.99 -1.24
N LEU A 81 0.32 -1.78 0.06
CA LEU A 81 0.71 -0.55 0.77
C LEU A 81 2.20 -0.26 0.63
N ALA A 82 3.07 -1.23 0.94
CA ALA A 82 4.51 -1.05 0.83
C ALA A 82 4.96 -0.77 -0.60
N ASN A 83 4.26 -1.30 -1.61
CA ASN A 83 4.53 -1.02 -3.02
C ASN A 83 4.09 0.40 -3.40
N LEU A 84 2.87 0.80 -3.08
CA LEU A 84 2.30 2.10 -3.44
C LEU A 84 2.96 3.26 -2.70
N THR A 85 3.48 3.02 -1.50
CA THR A 85 4.15 4.05 -0.67
C THR A 85 5.63 4.24 -1.03
N GLN A 86 6.18 3.46 -1.98
CA GLN A 86 7.57 3.65 -2.43
C GLN A 86 7.80 5.09 -2.91
N PRO A 87 8.93 5.73 -2.54
CA PRO A 87 9.28 7.06 -3.05
C PRO A 87 9.22 7.09 -4.59
N ALA A 88 8.80 8.21 -5.19
CA ALA A 88 8.61 8.27 -6.64
C ALA A 88 9.88 7.89 -7.42
N ILE A 89 11.05 8.32 -6.92
CA ILE A 89 12.34 7.98 -7.54
C ILE A 89 12.61 6.46 -7.56
N VAL A 90 12.18 5.73 -6.53
CA VAL A 90 12.32 4.26 -6.47
C VAL A 90 11.39 3.61 -7.49
N SER A 91 10.18 4.14 -7.65
CA SER A 91 9.23 3.69 -8.67
C SER A 91 9.77 3.91 -10.10
N MET A 92 10.58 4.96 -10.29
CA MET A 92 11.28 5.28 -11.54
C MET A 92 12.66 4.59 -11.64
N GLN A 93 12.83 3.43 -10.99
CA GLN A 93 14.06 2.61 -11.04
C GLN A 93 15.32 3.34 -10.53
N GLY A 94 15.16 4.35 -9.68
CA GLY A 94 16.25 5.13 -9.10
C GLY A 94 16.92 6.12 -10.07
N LYS A 95 16.35 6.32 -11.27
CA LYS A 95 16.87 7.27 -12.25
C LYS A 95 16.21 8.63 -12.08
N GLN A 96 17.00 9.70 -12.14
CA GLN A 96 16.45 11.04 -12.16
C GLN A 96 15.67 11.26 -13.46
N PRO A 97 14.52 11.96 -13.43
CA PRO A 97 13.80 12.31 -14.64
C PRO A 97 14.66 13.13 -15.60
N GLU A 98 14.73 12.71 -16.86
CA GLU A 98 15.56 13.33 -17.90
C GLU A 98 14.76 14.27 -18.82
N ASP A 99 13.46 14.01 -18.99
CA ASP A 99 12.57 14.78 -19.85
C ASP A 99 11.31 15.31 -19.14
N ARG A 100 10.52 16.11 -19.87
CA ARG A 100 9.31 16.73 -19.36
C ARG A 100 8.27 15.72 -18.89
N ASP A 101 8.10 14.61 -19.60
CA ASP A 101 7.06 13.61 -19.32
C ASP A 101 7.44 12.76 -18.11
N GLU A 102 8.72 12.46 -17.94
CA GLU A 102 9.27 11.83 -16.75
C GLU A 102 9.15 12.76 -15.53
N TRP A 103 9.47 14.05 -15.67
CA TRP A 103 9.27 15.02 -14.59
C TRP A 103 7.80 15.16 -14.20
N GLN A 104 6.89 15.21 -15.17
CA GLN A 104 5.46 15.22 -14.91
C GLN A 104 5.02 13.95 -14.16
N THR A 105 5.54 12.79 -14.56
CA THR A 105 5.28 11.52 -13.89
C THR A 105 5.76 11.55 -12.44
N TYR A 106 6.99 11.99 -12.20
CA TYR A 106 7.55 12.14 -10.86
C TYR A 106 6.66 12.97 -9.94
N TRP A 107 6.23 14.16 -10.40
CA TRP A 107 5.40 15.06 -9.60
C TRP A 107 3.99 14.51 -9.34
N ILE A 108 3.38 13.81 -10.30
CA ILE A 108 2.10 13.13 -10.06
C ILE A 108 2.24 12.09 -8.95
N LEU A 109 3.31 11.30 -8.97
CA LEU A 109 3.54 10.27 -7.94
C LEU A 109 3.79 10.90 -6.56
N GLU A 110 4.60 11.94 -6.47
CA GLU A 110 4.86 12.66 -5.21
C GLU A 110 3.59 13.32 -4.65
N GLU A 111 2.75 13.91 -5.52
CA GLU A 111 1.46 14.49 -5.11
C GLU A 111 0.51 13.41 -4.57
N ASN A 112 0.41 12.27 -5.26
CA ASN A 112 -0.41 11.15 -4.81
C ASN A 112 0.04 10.64 -3.43
N LEU A 113 1.35 10.52 -3.19
CA LEU A 113 1.90 10.14 -1.88
C LEU A 113 1.59 11.19 -0.81
N ARG A 114 1.76 12.48 -1.12
CA ARG A 114 1.45 13.58 -0.18
C ARG A 114 -0.02 13.57 0.23
N ARG A 115 -0.94 13.38 -0.72
CA ARG A 115 -2.38 13.26 -0.45
C ARG A 115 -2.70 12.09 0.47
N ALA A 116 -2.08 10.93 0.24
CA ALA A 116 -2.30 9.75 1.08
C ALA A 116 -1.66 9.83 2.48
N LYS A 117 -0.70 10.74 2.71
CA LYS A 117 0.11 10.78 3.94
C LYS A 117 -0.72 10.91 5.21
N LEU A 118 -1.73 11.79 5.21
CA LEU A 118 -2.57 12.02 6.38
C LEU A 118 -3.40 10.80 6.76
N ALA A 119 -3.75 9.94 5.80
CA ALA A 119 -4.51 8.72 6.09
C ALA A 119 -3.76 7.75 7.01
N PHE A 120 -2.42 7.78 7.00
CA PHE A 120 -1.60 7.00 7.93
C PHE A 120 -1.61 7.52 9.37
N ALA A 121 -2.06 8.74 9.63
CA ALA A 121 -2.16 9.31 10.98
C ALA A 121 -3.35 8.71 11.77
N ASP A 122 -3.38 7.39 11.86
CA ASP A 122 -4.47 6.61 12.44
C ASP A 122 -3.93 5.65 13.52
N VAL A 123 -4.47 5.81 14.74
CA VAL A 123 -4.04 5.03 15.90
C VAL A 123 -4.30 3.54 15.71
N LYS A 124 -5.45 3.16 15.14
CA LYS A 124 -5.82 1.75 14.97
C LYS A 124 -4.92 1.08 13.93
N PHE A 125 -4.57 1.78 12.85
CA PHE A 125 -3.60 1.31 11.87
C PHE A 125 -2.24 0.97 12.53
N PHE A 126 -1.70 1.90 13.32
CA PHE A 126 -0.43 1.67 14.03
C PHE A 126 -0.52 0.59 15.12
N THR A 127 -1.66 0.46 15.80
CA THR A 127 -1.90 -0.63 16.77
C THR A 127 -1.83 -1.99 16.08
N VAL A 128 -2.45 -2.16 14.91
CA VAL A 128 -2.39 -3.43 14.17
C VAL A 128 -0.94 -3.75 13.76
N LEU A 129 -0.17 -2.76 13.30
CA LEU A 129 1.26 -2.97 13.00
C LEU A 129 2.05 -3.36 14.25
N LYS A 130 1.83 -2.66 15.37
CA LYS A 130 2.46 -2.94 16.67
C LYS A 130 2.21 -4.37 17.12
N GLU A 131 0.96 -4.84 17.07
CA GLU A 131 0.59 -6.20 17.48
C GLU A 131 1.30 -7.26 16.63
N LYS A 132 1.44 -7.05 15.32
CA LYS A 132 2.23 -7.93 14.45
C LYS A 132 3.71 -7.93 14.84
N LEU A 133 4.26 -6.75 15.16
CA LEU A 133 5.65 -6.62 15.59
C LEU A 133 5.90 -7.30 16.94
N GLU A 134 5.00 -7.12 17.90
CA GLU A 134 5.05 -7.74 19.24
C GLU A 134 4.97 -9.25 19.16
N LYS A 135 4.02 -9.79 18.37
CA LYS A 135 3.90 -11.23 18.16
C LYS A 135 5.23 -11.84 17.70
N TYR A 136 5.91 -11.20 16.75
CA TYR A 136 7.16 -11.74 16.22
C TYR A 136 8.36 -11.54 17.15
N PHE A 137 8.54 -10.34 17.71
CA PHE A 137 9.75 -10.01 18.48
C PHE A 137 9.67 -10.39 19.95
N VAL A 138 8.47 -10.36 20.54
CA VAL A 138 8.24 -10.55 21.98
C VAL A 138 7.65 -11.93 22.24
N ASP A 139 6.59 -12.30 21.51
CA ASP A 139 5.82 -13.51 21.84
C ASP A 139 6.37 -14.78 21.17
N THR A 140 7.26 -14.64 20.19
CA THR A 140 7.87 -15.76 19.45
C THR A 140 9.37 -15.85 19.72
N ALA A 141 9.83 -17.00 20.22
CA ALA A 141 11.24 -17.28 20.44
C ALA A 141 12.02 -17.22 19.12
N TRP A 142 13.30 -16.85 19.19
CA TRP A 142 14.09 -16.57 17.99
C TRP A 142 14.24 -17.77 17.05
N ASP A 143 14.24 -18.97 17.60
CA ASP A 143 14.36 -20.27 16.93
C ASP A 143 13.03 -20.80 16.36
N ASP A 144 11.90 -20.27 16.84
CA ASP A 144 10.55 -20.61 16.35
C ASP A 144 10.05 -19.66 15.25
N ARG A 145 10.81 -18.59 14.93
CA ARG A 145 10.42 -17.59 13.93
C ARG A 145 10.50 -18.15 12.52
N LEU A 146 9.38 -18.15 11.82
CA LEU A 146 9.31 -18.59 10.44
C LEU A 146 9.81 -17.51 9.47
N GLU A 147 10.32 -17.95 8.32
CA GLU A 147 10.78 -17.02 7.28
C GLU A 147 9.64 -16.13 6.76
N GLU A 148 8.43 -16.70 6.61
CA GLU A 148 7.25 -15.95 6.17
C GLU A 148 6.92 -14.81 7.13
N GLU A 149 7.03 -15.05 8.44
CA GLU A 149 6.81 -14.03 9.47
C GLU A 149 7.90 -12.95 9.41
N ARG A 150 9.18 -13.35 9.22
CA ARG A 150 10.27 -12.40 9.00
C ARG A 150 10.00 -11.47 7.80
N LEU A 151 9.48 -12.01 6.69
CA LEU A 151 9.18 -11.21 5.49
C LEU A 151 8.05 -10.21 5.73
N VAL A 152 7.03 -10.58 6.51
CA VAL A 152 5.96 -9.65 6.93
C VAL A 152 6.57 -8.52 7.76
N MET A 153 7.44 -8.85 8.71
CA MET A 153 8.09 -7.92 9.62
C MET A 153 9.00 -6.92 8.91
N GLU A 154 9.86 -7.40 8.01
CA GLU A 154 10.69 -6.55 7.14
C GLU A 154 9.83 -5.58 6.34
N ARG A 155 8.67 -6.03 5.87
CA ARG A 155 7.75 -5.20 5.09
C ARG A 155 7.07 -4.13 5.94
N ILE A 156 6.73 -4.40 7.20
CA ILE A 156 6.24 -3.38 8.13
C ILE A 156 7.31 -2.29 8.30
N VAL A 157 8.57 -2.67 8.54
CA VAL A 157 9.67 -1.70 8.71
C VAL A 157 9.89 -0.87 7.43
N VAL A 158 9.84 -1.51 6.26
CA VAL A 158 9.96 -0.81 4.97
C VAL A 158 8.79 0.17 4.76
N LEU A 159 7.56 -0.24 5.06
CA LEU A 159 6.38 0.62 4.97
C LEU A 159 6.53 1.83 5.90
N LEU A 160 6.92 1.63 7.16
CA LEU A 160 7.14 2.73 8.12
C LEU A 160 8.19 3.72 7.61
N ARG A 161 9.33 3.20 7.12
CA ARG A 161 10.37 4.04 6.50
C ARG A 161 9.80 4.87 5.36
N TYR A 162 8.99 4.27 4.50
CA TYR A 162 8.38 4.97 3.37
C TYR A 162 7.39 6.04 3.83
N ILE A 163 6.46 5.72 4.73
CA ILE A 163 5.49 6.68 5.29
C ILE A 163 6.21 7.92 5.86
N PHE A 164 7.26 7.70 6.66
CA PHE A 164 8.00 8.81 7.27
C PHE A 164 8.88 9.58 6.29
N SER A 165 9.19 9.02 5.12
CA SER A 165 9.94 9.70 4.07
C SER A 165 9.08 10.57 3.14
N ILE A 166 7.75 10.38 3.15
CA ILE A 166 6.85 11.22 2.35
C ILE A 166 7.00 12.67 2.83
N SER A 167 7.21 13.62 1.92
CA SER A 167 7.28 15.04 2.27
C SER A 167 5.95 15.51 2.90
N PRO A 168 5.96 16.34 3.94
CA PRO A 168 4.72 16.94 4.45
C PRO A 168 4.07 17.81 3.36
N THR A 169 2.74 17.83 3.30
CA THR A 169 1.99 18.92 2.69
C THR A 169 2.18 20.17 3.55
N GLU A 170 2.50 21.31 2.93
CA GLU A 170 2.51 22.63 3.58
C GLU A 170 1.14 22.99 4.16
#